data_AF-A0A8H5B775-F1
#
_entry.id   AF-A0A8H5B775-F1
#
_cell.length_a   1.000
_cell.length_b   1.000
_cell.length_c   1.000
_cell.angle_alpha   90.00
_cell.angle_beta   90.00
_cell.angle_gamma   90.00
#
_symmetry.space_group_name_H-M   'P 1'
#
loop_
_entity.id
_entity.type
_entity.pdbx_description
1 polymer ?
#
loop_
_entity_poly.entity_id
_entity_poly.type
_entity_poly.pdbx_seq_one_letter_code
_entity_poly.pdbx_strand_id
1 'polypeptide(L)'
;MNSASPKPATANKKNVPQAGNPPVLVQCSGLCGRTGGIDGVVLKFCSGCKVMSYCSVEDIVIRTLLSANVLAGTFSNKLRTYRSKHKQYCSKNVEKNLGSFVQRMLSHDHPLRQWIHMCLVKEFSITKENMCAMARKPLYAQMNIGIEPADIRQLFKLQKSNIPADFDHEGPVRGILQMHNIASLDRLPSYTNFATPSMISTWKEVRADMDHAGRCHFPLVILRVMDGFEEHHFVNTVPIFMTSLEEAWKPRSLKKIIQIMVPADAKPNHIAVLEMINFMNELIRADTKNKLRMRTPFRACDKSLLIDAGYEPDPEYIQIVLRSKLFREPIYHAHVLAHPEDAASPMETYLLAHHGKWEAEKERRESLVCEQCAKCTCPT
;
A
#
# COMPACT_ATOMS: atom_id res chain seq x y z
N MET A 1 -44.07 -24.01 -53.66
CA MET A 1 -43.39 -24.74 -52.57
C MET A 1 -42.31 -23.83 -51.99
N ASN A 2 -42.65 -23.08 -50.94
CA ASN A 2 -41.71 -22.18 -50.25
C ASN A 2 -41.39 -22.78 -48.89
N SER A 3 -40.19 -23.36 -48.76
CA SER A 3 -39.65 -23.89 -47.52
C SER A 3 -39.18 -22.74 -46.63
N ALA A 4 -39.93 -22.45 -45.57
CA ALA A 4 -39.53 -21.51 -44.54
C ALA A 4 -38.47 -22.14 -43.63
N SER A 5 -37.26 -21.58 -43.64
CA SER A 5 -36.17 -21.98 -42.74
C SER A 5 -36.48 -21.59 -41.29
N PRO A 6 -36.24 -22.48 -40.31
CA PRO A 6 -36.52 -22.18 -38.91
C PRO A 6 -35.53 -21.14 -38.38
N LYS A 7 -36.06 -20.12 -37.68
CA LYS A 7 -35.25 -19.11 -36.98
C LYS A 7 -34.46 -19.76 -35.83
N PRO A 8 -33.18 -19.40 -35.64
CA PRO A 8 -32.38 -19.94 -34.56
C PRO A 8 -32.93 -19.49 -33.20
N ALA A 9 -33.13 -20.45 -32.30
CA ALA A 9 -33.55 -20.20 -30.93
C ALA A 9 -32.50 -19.35 -30.22
N THR A 10 -32.91 -18.18 -29.72
CA THR A 10 -32.11 -17.32 -28.87
C THR A 10 -31.84 -18.04 -27.55
N ALA A 11 -30.64 -18.61 -27.40
CA ALA A 11 -30.18 -19.20 -26.16
C ALA A 11 -30.19 -18.13 -25.06
N ASN A 12 -31.03 -18.36 -24.05
CA ASN A 12 -31.15 -17.53 -22.87
C ASN A 12 -29.80 -17.52 -22.16
N LYS A 13 -29.06 -16.39 -22.20
CA LYS A 13 -27.81 -16.21 -21.46
C LYS A 13 -28.13 -16.29 -19.97
N LYS A 14 -28.01 -17.49 -19.39
CA LYS A 14 -28.01 -17.67 -17.93
C LYS A 14 -26.93 -16.76 -17.36
N ASN A 15 -27.33 -15.80 -16.53
CA ASN A 15 -26.43 -14.96 -15.77
C ASN A 15 -25.52 -15.86 -14.93
N VAL A 16 -24.28 -16.07 -15.39
CA VAL A 16 -23.25 -16.71 -14.60
C VAL A 16 -23.06 -15.83 -13.37
N PRO A 17 -23.23 -16.35 -12.14
CA PRO A 17 -22.97 -15.60 -10.93
C PRO A 17 -21.59 -14.97 -11.03
N GLN A 18 -21.52 -13.64 -10.97
CA GLN A 18 -20.23 -12.99 -10.85
C GLN A 18 -19.69 -13.39 -9.48
N ALA A 19 -18.65 -14.24 -9.46
CA ALA A 19 -17.92 -14.54 -8.25
C ALA A 19 -17.54 -13.22 -7.58
N GLY A 20 -18.05 -13.00 -6.37
CA GLY A 20 -17.74 -11.80 -5.59
C GLY A 20 -16.23 -11.65 -5.44
N ASN A 21 -15.74 -10.41 -5.33
CA ASN A 21 -14.32 -10.23 -5.03
C ASN A 21 -14.03 -10.87 -3.67
N PRO A 22 -12.95 -11.66 -3.53
CA PRO A 22 -12.58 -12.20 -2.24
C PRO A 22 -12.41 -11.05 -1.23
N PRO A 23 -12.82 -11.25 0.03
CA PRO A 23 -12.71 -10.21 1.04
C PRO A 23 -11.26 -9.75 1.16
N VAL A 24 -11.06 -8.44 1.37
CA VAL A 24 -9.72 -7.92 1.73
C VAL A 24 -9.37 -8.51 3.09
N LEU A 25 -8.29 -9.28 3.12
CA LEU A 25 -7.85 -9.93 4.33
C LEU A 25 -6.90 -8.99 5.07
N VAL A 26 -7.29 -8.67 6.30
CA VAL A 26 -6.44 -7.94 7.23
C VAL A 26 -5.60 -8.95 7.99
N GLN A 27 -4.29 -8.74 8.03
CA GLN A 27 -3.38 -9.53 8.82
C GLN A 27 -3.00 -8.82 10.10
N CYS A 28 -2.70 -9.60 11.13
CA CYS A 28 -2.03 -9.13 12.33
C CYS A 28 -0.75 -8.39 11.92
N SER A 29 -0.70 -7.10 12.23
CA SER A 29 0.42 -6.20 11.98
C SER A 29 1.60 -6.47 12.90
N GLY A 30 1.43 -7.34 13.90
CA GLY A 30 2.54 -7.91 14.66
C GLY A 30 3.24 -9.05 13.92
N LEU A 31 4.17 -9.73 14.61
CA LEU A 31 5.04 -10.73 14.00
C LEU A 31 4.36 -11.98 13.43
N CYS A 32 3.13 -12.29 13.84
CA CYS A 32 2.55 -13.59 13.50
C CYS A 32 1.96 -13.65 12.09
N GLY A 33 1.67 -12.50 11.45
CA GLY A 33 1.08 -12.44 10.11
C GLY A 33 -0.26 -13.18 9.92
N ARG A 34 -0.91 -13.60 11.01
CA ARG A 34 -2.17 -14.34 10.97
C ARG A 34 -3.30 -13.44 10.46
N THR A 35 -4.18 -14.02 9.66
CA THR A 35 -5.29 -13.32 9.03
C THR A 35 -6.54 -13.37 9.89
N GLY A 36 -7.25 -12.24 10.04
CA GLY A 36 -8.52 -12.20 10.77
C GLY A 36 -9.61 -12.99 10.08
N GLY A 37 -10.41 -13.72 10.87
CA GLY A 37 -11.52 -14.55 10.38
C GLY A 37 -11.12 -15.95 9.92
N ILE A 38 -9.82 -16.24 9.78
CA ILE A 38 -9.30 -17.57 9.43
C ILE A 38 -8.85 -18.29 10.71
N ASP A 39 -9.13 -19.58 10.84
CA ASP A 39 -8.74 -20.42 12.00
C ASP A 39 -9.17 -19.86 13.37
N GLY A 40 -10.30 -19.15 13.41
CA GLY A 40 -10.83 -18.51 14.61
C GLY A 40 -10.02 -17.28 15.06
N VAL A 41 -9.11 -16.76 14.24
CA VAL A 41 -8.28 -15.60 14.59
C VAL A 41 -9.16 -14.35 14.64
N VAL A 42 -9.32 -13.80 15.84
CA VAL A 42 -9.96 -12.50 16.06
C VAL A 42 -8.88 -11.43 16.14
N LEU A 43 -8.94 -10.47 15.21
CA LEU A 43 -8.04 -9.31 15.21
C LEU A 43 -8.64 -8.18 16.05
N LYS A 44 -7.90 -7.76 17.08
CA LYS A 44 -8.18 -6.54 17.85
C LYS A 44 -7.46 -5.38 17.17
N PHE A 45 -8.23 -4.40 16.71
CA PHE A 45 -7.66 -3.16 16.15
C PHE A 45 -7.17 -2.23 17.27
N CYS A 46 -6.08 -1.53 17.02
CA CYS A 46 -5.54 -0.52 17.92
C CYS A 46 -6.63 0.49 18.29
N SER A 47 -6.81 0.75 19.59
CA SER A 47 -7.84 1.66 20.08
C SER A 47 -7.61 3.12 19.66
N GLY A 48 -6.35 3.51 19.40
CA GLY A 48 -5.97 4.81 18.87
C GLY A 48 -6.27 4.94 17.39
N CYS A 49 -5.39 4.40 16.53
CA CYS A 49 -5.50 4.58 15.08
C CYS A 49 -6.60 3.75 14.40
N LYS A 50 -7.04 2.62 14.98
CA LYS A 50 -7.93 1.63 14.33
C LYS A 50 -7.37 1.03 13.03
N VAL A 51 -6.08 1.24 12.72
CA VAL A 51 -5.40 0.70 11.53
C VAL A 51 -4.60 -0.54 11.87
N MET A 52 -3.74 -0.47 12.89
CA MET A 52 -3.00 -1.65 13.32
C MET A 52 -3.94 -2.69 13.88
N SER A 53 -3.74 -3.93 13.47
CA SER A 53 -4.50 -5.06 13.98
C SER A 53 -3.54 -6.03 14.67
N TYR A 54 -3.98 -6.60 15.78
CA TYR A 54 -3.20 -7.57 16.53
C TYR A 54 -4.10 -8.77 16.78
N CYS A 55 -3.60 -9.99 16.55
CA CYS A 55 -4.27 -11.16 17.11
C CYS A 55 -4.33 -10.99 18.65
N SER A 56 -5.46 -11.36 19.25
CA SER A 56 -5.70 -11.11 20.66
C SER A 56 -4.56 -11.68 21.52
N VAL A 57 -4.14 -10.93 22.56
CA VAL A 57 -3.06 -11.37 23.47
C VAL A 57 -3.44 -12.70 24.14
N GLU A 58 -4.73 -12.93 24.37
CA GLU A 58 -5.26 -14.17 24.93
C GLU A 58 -5.04 -15.36 23.99
N ASP A 59 -5.26 -15.24 22.68
CA ASP A 59 -5.00 -16.35 21.74
C ASP A 59 -3.52 -16.68 21.56
N ILE A 60 -2.64 -15.66 21.68
CA ILE A 60 -1.19 -15.87 21.64
C ILE A 60 -0.71 -16.50 22.95
N VAL A 61 -1.07 -15.92 24.10
CA VAL A 61 -0.64 -16.39 25.41
C VAL A 61 -1.20 -17.78 25.71
N ILE A 62 -2.47 -18.05 25.41
CA ILE A 62 -3.08 -19.37 25.62
C ILE A 62 -2.44 -20.41 24.70
N ARG A 63 -2.20 -20.14 23.41
CA ARG A 63 -1.53 -21.13 22.53
C ARG A 63 -0.04 -21.28 22.84
N THR A 64 0.67 -20.23 23.22
CA THR A 64 2.10 -20.28 23.59
C THR A 64 2.31 -20.98 24.95
N LEU A 65 1.42 -20.76 25.92
CA LEU A 65 1.44 -21.48 27.20
C LEU A 65 1.07 -22.96 27.04
N LEU A 66 0.24 -23.30 26.05
CA LEU A 66 -0.11 -24.69 25.73
C LEU A 66 0.96 -25.41 24.89
N SER A 67 1.89 -24.71 24.23
CA SER A 67 2.85 -25.34 23.32
C SER A 67 4.32 -25.33 23.76
N ALA A 68 4.79 -24.43 24.62
CA ALA A 68 6.18 -24.48 25.11
C ALA A 68 6.44 -23.54 26.31
N ASN A 69 6.88 -24.12 27.43
CA ASN A 69 7.36 -23.42 28.65
C ASN A 69 8.62 -22.54 28.46
N VAL A 70 9.07 -22.24 27.24
CA VAL A 70 10.36 -21.55 26.98
C VAL A 70 10.24 -20.32 26.05
N LEU A 71 9.14 -20.10 25.33
CA LEU A 71 9.04 -19.03 24.31
C LEU A 71 8.16 -17.83 24.68
N ALA A 72 7.52 -17.84 25.84
CA ALA A 72 6.59 -16.78 26.25
C ALA A 72 7.28 -15.41 26.48
N GLY A 73 8.52 -15.40 27.00
CA GLY A 73 9.25 -14.17 27.29
C GLY A 73 9.68 -13.40 26.05
N THR A 74 10.22 -14.08 25.04
CA THR A 74 10.70 -13.48 23.79
C THR A 74 9.57 -12.93 22.92
N PHE A 75 8.42 -13.61 22.88
CA PHE A 75 7.27 -13.15 22.08
C PHE A 75 6.58 -11.93 22.71
N SER A 76 6.42 -11.92 24.03
CA SER A 76 5.89 -10.78 24.79
C SER A 76 6.75 -9.53 24.62
N ASN A 77 8.07 -9.68 24.68
CA ASN A 77 9.00 -8.57 24.48
C ASN A 77 8.93 -8.01 23.07
N LYS A 78 8.91 -8.85 22.02
CA LYS A 78 8.79 -8.35 20.65
C LYS A 78 7.46 -7.65 20.38
N LEU A 79 6.34 -8.16 20.90
CA LEU A 79 5.04 -7.49 20.77
C LEU A 79 5.02 -6.14 21.51
N ARG A 80 5.66 -6.05 22.68
CA ARG A 80 5.87 -4.78 23.38
C ARG A 80 6.73 -3.81 22.58
N THR A 81 7.81 -4.28 21.95
CA THR A 81 8.64 -3.46 21.05
C THR A 81 7.83 -2.95 19.86
N TYR A 82 7.04 -3.81 19.21
CA TYR A 82 6.15 -3.40 18.11
C TYR A 82 5.07 -2.41 18.56
N ARG A 83 4.46 -2.61 19.73
CA ARG A 83 3.51 -1.63 20.28
C ARG A 83 4.18 -0.30 20.62
N SER A 84 5.41 -0.33 21.12
CA SER A 84 6.19 0.87 21.43
C SER A 84 6.50 1.66 20.14
N LYS A 85 7.01 0.98 19.11
CA LYS A 85 7.23 1.56 17.78
C LYS A 85 5.94 2.09 17.19
N HIS A 86 4.87 1.28 17.18
CA HIS A 86 3.56 1.73 16.72
C HIS A 86 3.07 2.96 17.48
N LYS A 87 3.23 3.01 18.82
CA LYS A 87 2.78 4.15 19.65
C LYS A 87 3.39 5.48 19.18
N GLN A 88 4.63 5.47 18.68
CA GLN A 88 5.29 6.65 18.12
C GLN A 88 4.56 7.19 16.87
N TYR A 89 3.92 6.31 16.10
CA TYR A 89 3.19 6.64 14.87
C TYR A 89 1.66 6.53 15.02
N CYS A 90 1.18 6.13 16.20
CA CYS A 90 -0.22 5.93 16.51
C CYS A 90 -0.85 7.26 16.88
N SER A 91 -1.46 7.93 15.89
CA SER A 91 -2.38 9.02 16.17
C SER A 91 -3.83 8.52 16.10
N LYS A 92 -4.71 9.09 16.96
CA LYS A 92 -6.17 8.87 16.89
C LYS A 92 -6.76 9.28 15.53
N ASN A 93 -6.00 10.02 14.73
CA ASN A 93 -6.35 10.55 13.42
C ASN A 93 -5.66 9.81 12.25
N VAL A 94 -4.90 8.73 12.50
CA VAL A 94 -4.43 7.85 11.43
C VAL A 94 -5.64 7.02 10.98
N GLU A 95 -6.47 7.59 10.11
CA GLU A 95 -7.74 6.97 9.71
C GLU A 95 -7.59 5.67 8.91
N LYS A 96 -8.38 4.67 9.33
CA LYS A 96 -9.38 3.83 8.63
C LYS A 96 -9.45 3.75 7.09
N ASN A 97 -8.83 4.64 6.30
CA ASN A 97 -9.14 4.79 4.87
C ASN A 97 -8.24 3.97 3.96
N LEU A 98 -7.04 3.59 4.37
CA LEU A 98 -6.11 2.86 3.50
C LEU A 98 -6.66 1.53 3.02
N GLY A 99 -7.21 0.73 3.94
CA GLY A 99 -7.89 -0.52 3.59
C GLY A 99 -9.07 -0.28 2.66
N SER A 100 -9.80 0.83 2.84
CA SER A 100 -10.89 1.21 1.94
C SER A 100 -10.40 1.61 0.54
N PHE A 101 -9.22 2.24 0.43
CA PHE A 101 -8.58 2.54 -0.85
C PHE A 101 -8.16 1.27 -1.56
N VAL A 102 -7.47 0.37 -0.85
CA VAL A 102 -7.06 -0.93 -1.41
C VAL A 102 -8.28 -1.73 -1.87
N GLN A 103 -9.31 -1.83 -1.03
CA GLN A 103 -10.55 -2.53 -1.37
C GLN A 103 -11.23 -1.94 -2.60
N ARG A 104 -11.35 -0.61 -2.64
CA ARG A 104 -12.00 0.11 -3.75
C ARG A 104 -11.20 -0.02 -5.03
N MET A 105 -9.89 0.19 -4.96
CA MET A 105 -8.98 0.13 -6.10
C MET A 105 -8.94 -1.26 -6.74
N LEU A 106 -9.07 -2.31 -5.92
CA LEU A 106 -9.12 -3.71 -6.38
C LEU A 106 -10.54 -4.22 -6.67
N SER A 107 -11.58 -3.39 -6.48
CA SER A 107 -12.96 -3.77 -6.79
C SER A 107 -13.19 -3.90 -8.29
N HIS A 108 -14.17 -4.73 -8.69
CA HIS A 108 -14.43 -5.09 -10.09
C HIS A 108 -14.67 -3.88 -11.00
N ASP A 109 -15.42 -2.91 -10.52
CA ASP A 109 -15.84 -1.76 -11.32
C ASP A 109 -14.84 -0.60 -11.28
N HIS A 110 -13.70 -0.78 -10.61
CA HIS A 110 -12.74 0.29 -10.44
C HIS A 110 -11.82 0.43 -11.66
N PRO A 111 -11.70 1.63 -12.27
CA PRO A 111 -10.87 1.82 -13.47
C PRO A 111 -9.40 1.44 -13.28
N LEU A 112 -8.85 1.69 -12.08
CA LEU A 112 -7.44 1.36 -11.78
C LEU A 112 -7.17 -0.14 -11.70
N ARG A 113 -8.18 -0.98 -11.46
CA ARG A 113 -7.99 -2.42 -11.31
C ARG A 113 -7.37 -3.04 -12.55
N GLN A 114 -7.87 -2.67 -13.73
CA GLN A 114 -7.36 -3.19 -15.00
C GLN A 114 -5.89 -2.84 -15.18
N TRP A 115 -5.49 -1.61 -14.87
CA TRP A 115 -4.10 -1.16 -14.95
C TRP A 115 -3.19 -1.92 -13.98
N ILE A 116 -3.64 -2.12 -12.74
CA ILE A 116 -2.92 -2.94 -11.73
C ILE A 116 -2.72 -4.36 -12.24
N HIS A 117 -3.77 -4.99 -12.79
CA HIS A 117 -3.65 -6.33 -13.36
C HIS A 117 -2.62 -6.37 -14.49
N MET A 118 -2.60 -5.36 -15.36
CA MET A 118 -1.63 -5.30 -16.46
C MET A 118 -0.20 -5.10 -15.95
N CYS A 119 0.00 -4.28 -14.90
CA CYS A 119 1.28 -4.20 -14.19
C CYS A 119 1.73 -5.58 -13.69
N LEU A 120 0.84 -6.34 -13.05
CA LEU A 120 1.14 -7.70 -12.57
C LEU A 120 1.47 -8.66 -13.72
N VAL A 121 0.73 -8.61 -14.85
CA VAL A 121 1.04 -9.42 -16.04
C VAL A 121 2.44 -9.15 -16.55
N LYS A 122 2.85 -7.88 -16.62
CA LYS A 122 4.20 -7.48 -17.04
C LYS A 122 5.25 -7.89 -16.02
N GLU A 123 4.99 -7.69 -14.74
CA GLU A 123 5.93 -7.95 -13.66
C GLU A 123 6.26 -9.45 -13.54
N PHE A 124 5.28 -10.33 -13.73
CA PHE A 124 5.49 -11.79 -13.75
C PHE A 124 5.79 -12.36 -15.14
N SER A 125 5.90 -11.52 -16.17
CA SER A 125 6.09 -11.94 -17.57
C SER A 125 5.08 -13.01 -18.01
N ILE A 126 3.80 -12.81 -17.67
CA ILE A 126 2.73 -13.76 -18.02
C ILE A 126 2.46 -13.64 -19.53
N THR A 127 2.63 -14.74 -20.25
CA THR A 127 2.39 -14.86 -21.70
C THR A 127 1.27 -15.86 -21.96
N LYS A 128 0.78 -15.94 -23.20
CA LYS A 128 -0.23 -16.93 -23.59
C LYS A 128 0.27 -18.36 -23.34
N GLU A 129 1.56 -18.58 -23.58
CA GLU A 129 2.21 -19.89 -23.51
C GLU A 129 2.41 -20.35 -22.06
N ASN A 130 2.69 -19.43 -21.13
CA ASN A 130 2.96 -19.78 -19.73
C ASN A 130 1.79 -19.57 -18.77
N MET A 131 0.70 -18.92 -19.21
CA MET A 131 -0.44 -18.54 -18.36
C MET A 131 -1.00 -19.72 -17.57
N CYS A 132 -1.22 -20.87 -18.21
CA CYS A 132 -1.75 -22.06 -17.55
C CYS A 132 -0.82 -22.60 -16.45
N ALA A 133 0.50 -22.56 -16.66
CA ALA A 133 1.47 -22.95 -15.66
C ALA A 133 1.48 -21.95 -14.49
N MET A 134 1.44 -20.65 -14.79
CA MET A 134 1.37 -19.58 -13.77
C MET A 134 0.09 -19.63 -12.94
N ALA A 135 -1.02 -20.14 -13.50
CA ALA A 135 -2.29 -20.29 -12.77
C ALA A 135 -2.29 -21.36 -11.68
N ARG A 136 -1.29 -22.25 -11.66
CA ARG A 136 -1.20 -23.40 -10.74
C ARG A 136 -0.24 -23.20 -9.57
N LYS A 137 0.40 -22.04 -9.48
CA LYS A 137 1.23 -21.66 -8.35
C LYS A 137 0.83 -20.29 -7.80
N PRO A 138 1.02 -20.03 -6.50
CA PRO A 138 0.88 -18.68 -5.98
C PRO A 138 1.96 -17.78 -6.56
N LEU A 139 1.56 -16.59 -6.98
CA LEU A 139 2.44 -15.51 -7.43
C LEU A 139 2.45 -14.42 -6.36
N TYR A 140 3.62 -13.96 -5.91
CA TYR A 140 3.71 -12.99 -4.81
C TYR A 140 4.15 -11.63 -5.31
N ALA A 141 3.33 -10.61 -5.05
CA ALA A 141 3.63 -9.23 -5.44
C ALA A 141 3.51 -8.29 -4.26
N GLN A 142 4.30 -7.22 -4.30
CA GLN A 142 4.18 -6.08 -3.40
C GLN A 142 3.85 -4.83 -4.19
N MET A 143 2.86 -4.08 -3.73
CA MET A 143 2.52 -2.76 -4.22
C MET A 143 2.77 -1.74 -3.12
N ASN A 144 3.63 -0.77 -3.40
CA ASN A 144 3.91 0.34 -2.50
C ASN A 144 3.02 1.52 -2.89
N ILE A 145 2.30 2.08 -1.92
CA ILE A 145 1.45 3.24 -2.07
C ILE A 145 1.82 4.29 -1.03
N GLY A 146 1.34 5.50 -1.23
CA GLY A 146 1.52 6.63 -0.33
C GLY A 146 0.46 7.68 -0.57
N ILE A 147 0.52 8.75 0.20
CA ILE A 147 -0.39 9.89 0.09
C ILE A 147 0.43 11.13 -0.25
N GLU A 148 0.13 11.76 -1.39
CA GLU A 148 0.70 13.06 -1.78
C GLU A 148 -0.32 14.19 -1.61
N PRO A 149 0.10 15.45 -1.50
CA PRO A 149 -0.83 16.58 -1.45
C PRO A 149 -1.64 16.68 -2.76
N ALA A 150 -2.96 16.85 -2.65
CA ALA A 150 -3.84 17.01 -3.81
C ALA A 150 -3.70 18.40 -4.50
N ASP A 151 -3.13 19.38 -3.79
CA ASP A 151 -2.78 20.70 -4.32
C ASP A 151 -1.42 21.11 -3.76
N ILE A 152 -0.42 21.23 -4.64
CA ILE A 152 0.95 21.63 -4.25
C ILE A 152 0.99 23.02 -3.60
N ARG A 153 0.02 23.90 -3.89
CA ARG A 153 -0.06 25.23 -3.25
C ARG A 153 -0.42 25.11 -1.77
N GLN A 154 -1.19 24.10 -1.39
CA GLN A 154 -1.46 23.82 0.03
C GLN A 154 -0.20 23.38 0.76
N LEU A 155 0.71 22.67 0.09
CA LEU A 155 2.02 22.35 0.65
C LEU A 155 2.84 23.62 0.92
N PHE A 156 2.95 24.52 -0.06
CA PHE A 156 3.67 25.78 0.15
C PHE A 156 3.03 26.65 1.24
N LYS A 157 1.71 26.59 1.42
CA LYS A 157 1.04 27.26 2.54
C LYS A 157 1.47 26.67 3.88
N LEU A 158 1.46 25.34 4.02
CA LEU A 158 1.94 24.66 5.24
C LEU A 158 3.38 25.05 5.61
N GLN A 159 4.24 25.28 4.61
CA GLN A 159 5.65 25.66 4.83
C GLN A 159 5.83 27.15 5.15
N LYS A 160 4.94 28.03 4.70
CA LYS A 160 5.13 29.49 4.77
C LYS A 160 4.76 30.11 6.11
N SER A 161 4.31 29.33 7.07
CA SER A 161 3.38 29.88 8.04
C SER A 161 3.63 29.31 9.43
N ASN A 162 3.94 30.18 10.40
CA ASN A 162 3.89 29.98 11.88
C ASN A 162 2.49 29.57 12.35
N ILE A 163 1.75 28.88 11.48
CA ILE A 163 0.41 28.40 11.62
C ILE A 163 0.54 27.12 12.46
N PRO A 164 -0.07 27.11 13.65
CA PRO A 164 -0.16 25.91 14.49
C PRO A 164 -0.66 24.71 13.66
N ALA A 165 -0.18 23.50 13.95
CA ALA A 165 -0.53 22.29 13.18
C ALA A 165 -2.05 21.99 13.10
N ASP A 166 -2.81 22.64 13.97
CA ASP A 166 -4.27 22.64 14.15
C ASP A 166 -5.02 23.80 13.45
N PHE A 167 -4.31 24.79 12.89
CA PHE A 167 -4.96 25.88 12.16
C PHE A 167 -5.36 25.42 10.74
N ASP A 168 -6.65 25.17 10.57
CA ASP A 168 -7.28 24.71 9.32
C ASP A 168 -8.24 25.79 8.79
N HIS A 169 -7.87 27.08 8.82
CA HIS A 169 -8.78 28.20 8.47
C HIS A 169 -9.33 28.16 7.03
N GLU A 170 -8.67 27.43 6.11
CA GLU A 170 -9.14 27.23 4.74
C GLU A 170 -9.67 25.80 4.48
N GLY A 171 -9.80 25.00 5.53
CA GLY A 171 -10.22 23.60 5.48
C GLY A 171 -9.05 22.60 5.37
N PRO A 172 -9.33 21.29 5.56
CA PRO A 172 -8.31 20.27 5.67
C PRO A 172 -7.52 20.14 4.38
N VAL A 173 -6.19 20.23 4.49
CA VAL A 173 -5.27 19.83 3.42
C VAL A 173 -5.68 18.44 2.95
N ARG A 174 -5.92 18.32 1.64
CA ARG A 174 -6.36 17.05 1.05
C ARG A 174 -5.16 16.31 0.52
N GLY A 175 -5.07 15.04 0.85
CA GLY A 175 -4.18 14.07 0.23
C GLY A 175 -4.85 13.33 -0.91
N ILE A 176 -4.02 12.71 -1.73
CA ILE A 176 -4.44 11.85 -2.81
C ILE A 176 -3.54 10.61 -2.84
N LEU A 177 -4.13 9.45 -3.13
CA LEU A 177 -3.40 8.19 -3.24
C LEU A 177 -2.40 8.25 -4.39
N GLN A 178 -1.17 7.86 -4.11
CA GLN A 178 -0.13 7.66 -5.10
C GLN A 178 0.33 6.20 -5.06
N MET A 179 0.50 5.59 -6.22
CA MET A 179 1.19 4.32 -6.38
C MET A 179 2.66 4.59 -6.68
N HIS A 180 3.55 3.95 -5.94
CA HIS A 180 4.99 4.09 -6.13
C HIS A 180 5.51 2.93 -6.99
N ASN A 181 5.24 1.69 -6.57
CA ASN A 181 5.81 0.52 -7.22
C ASN A 181 4.85 -0.67 -7.18
N ILE A 182 4.99 -1.59 -8.14
CA ILE A 182 4.46 -2.95 -8.10
C ILE A 182 5.61 -3.88 -8.52
N ALA A 183 6.03 -4.78 -7.63
CA ALA A 183 7.17 -5.67 -7.86
C ALA A 183 6.84 -7.11 -7.51
N SER A 184 7.43 -8.04 -8.26
CA SER A 184 7.41 -9.47 -7.94
C SER A 184 8.36 -9.74 -6.78
N LEU A 185 7.84 -10.40 -5.74
CA LEU A 185 8.64 -10.84 -4.61
C LEU A 185 9.41 -12.13 -4.88
N ASP A 186 9.06 -12.87 -5.94
CA ASP A 186 9.77 -14.08 -6.36
C ASP A 186 11.23 -13.78 -6.75
N ARG A 187 11.53 -12.51 -7.07
CA ARG A 187 12.85 -12.02 -7.47
C ARG A 187 13.70 -11.55 -6.29
N LEU A 188 13.14 -11.45 -5.07
CA LEU A 188 13.85 -10.92 -3.91
C LEU A 188 14.37 -12.06 -3.02
N PRO A 189 15.69 -12.29 -2.92
CA PRO A 189 16.28 -13.41 -2.19
C PRO A 189 15.95 -13.44 -0.69
N SER A 190 15.66 -12.27 -0.11
CA SER A 190 15.43 -12.06 1.32
C SER A 190 13.97 -12.22 1.77
N TYR A 191 13.04 -12.52 0.85
CA TYR A 191 11.60 -12.59 1.15
C TYR A 191 11.07 -14.00 1.41
N THR A 192 11.93 -14.93 1.83
CA THR A 192 11.58 -16.33 2.15
C THR A 192 10.49 -16.48 3.22
N ASN A 193 10.19 -15.44 3.99
CA ASN A 193 9.14 -15.43 5.03
C ASN A 193 7.83 -14.74 4.60
N PHE A 194 7.65 -14.38 3.32
CA PHE A 194 6.44 -13.67 2.88
C PHE A 194 5.18 -14.55 2.99
N ALA A 195 5.27 -15.80 2.56
CA ALA A 195 4.12 -16.68 2.44
C ALA A 195 3.69 -17.23 3.81
N THR A 196 2.68 -16.64 4.43
CA THR A 196 2.08 -17.23 5.64
C THR A 196 1.17 -18.40 5.26
N PRO A 197 1.04 -19.45 6.09
CA PRO A 197 0.11 -20.56 5.82
C PRO A 197 -1.33 -20.10 5.53
N SER A 198 -1.76 -19.02 6.19
CA SER A 198 -3.08 -18.43 5.99
C SER A 198 -3.25 -17.77 4.61
N MET A 199 -2.22 -17.09 4.09
CA MET A 199 -2.23 -16.57 2.71
C MET A 199 -2.35 -17.70 1.70
N ILE A 200 -1.61 -18.79 1.92
CA ILE A 200 -1.68 -19.98 1.07
C ILE A 200 -3.07 -20.63 1.13
N SER A 201 -3.68 -20.73 2.31
CA SER A 201 -5.04 -21.25 2.46
C SER A 201 -6.04 -20.42 1.66
N THR A 202 -6.00 -19.10 1.83
CA THR A 202 -6.86 -18.18 1.07
C THR A 202 -6.65 -18.34 -0.43
N TRP A 203 -5.40 -18.42 -0.88
CA TRP A 203 -5.10 -18.61 -2.29
C TRP A 203 -5.67 -19.92 -2.82
N LYS A 204 -5.57 -21.01 -2.04
CA LYS A 204 -6.13 -22.32 -2.41
C LYS A 204 -7.65 -22.28 -2.48
N GLU A 205 -8.31 -21.61 -1.54
CA GLU A 205 -9.77 -21.41 -1.53
C GLU A 205 -10.22 -20.65 -2.79
N VAL A 206 -9.61 -19.48 -3.06
CA VAL A 206 -9.92 -18.70 -4.27
C VAL A 206 -9.60 -19.48 -5.55
N ARG A 207 -8.52 -20.26 -5.58
CA ARG A 207 -8.17 -21.13 -6.71
C ARG A 207 -9.23 -22.21 -6.94
N ALA A 208 -9.72 -22.85 -5.88
CA ALA A 208 -10.77 -23.87 -5.97
C ALA A 208 -12.08 -23.26 -6.49
N ASP A 209 -12.48 -22.09 -5.99
CA ASP A 209 -13.67 -21.36 -6.46
C ASP A 209 -13.57 -21.02 -7.95
N MET A 210 -12.40 -20.52 -8.38
CA MET A 210 -12.19 -20.22 -9.79
C MET A 210 -12.15 -21.47 -10.67
N ASP A 211 -11.61 -22.58 -10.18
CA ASP A 211 -11.61 -23.86 -10.90
C ASP A 211 -13.04 -24.37 -11.10
N HIS A 212 -13.85 -24.31 -10.05
CA HIS A 212 -15.28 -24.65 -10.11
C HIS A 212 -16.04 -23.76 -11.10
N ALA A 213 -15.68 -22.46 -11.16
CA ALA A 213 -16.25 -21.52 -12.12
C ALA A 213 -15.71 -21.65 -13.57
N GLY A 214 -14.91 -22.68 -13.88
CA GLY A 214 -14.31 -22.88 -15.21
C GLY A 214 -13.19 -21.90 -15.58
N ARG A 215 -12.68 -21.16 -14.59
CA ARG A 215 -11.63 -20.11 -14.73
C ARG A 215 -10.27 -20.63 -14.30
N CYS A 216 -10.01 -21.90 -14.57
CA CYS A 216 -8.89 -22.65 -14.05
C CYS A 216 -7.52 -22.25 -14.65
N HIS A 217 -7.55 -21.49 -15.74
CA HIS A 217 -6.40 -21.01 -16.48
C HIS A 217 -5.99 -19.58 -16.13
N PHE A 218 -6.76 -18.85 -15.31
CA PHE A 218 -6.42 -17.48 -14.92
C PHE A 218 -5.41 -17.47 -13.76
N PRO A 219 -4.30 -16.71 -13.89
CA PRO A 219 -3.34 -16.51 -12.81
C PRO A 219 -3.95 -15.85 -11.58
N LEU A 220 -3.41 -16.23 -10.41
CA LEU A 220 -3.81 -15.70 -9.11
C LEU A 220 -2.58 -15.15 -8.38
N VAL A 221 -2.65 -13.87 -8.01
CA VAL A 221 -1.57 -13.16 -7.33
C VAL A 221 -1.96 -12.89 -5.89
N ILE A 222 -1.09 -13.24 -4.95
CA ILE A 222 -1.15 -12.75 -3.56
C ILE A 222 -0.44 -11.40 -3.54
N LEU A 223 -1.24 -10.33 -3.52
CA LEU A 223 -0.80 -8.95 -3.55
C LEU A 223 -0.75 -8.38 -2.13
N ARG A 224 0.45 -8.01 -1.67
CA ARG A 224 0.65 -7.22 -0.46
C ARG A 224 0.69 -5.74 -0.82
N VAL A 225 -0.10 -4.92 -0.14
CA VAL A 225 -0.10 -3.47 -0.33
C VAL A 225 0.49 -2.79 0.89
N MET A 226 1.56 -2.02 0.69
CA MET A 226 2.33 -1.33 1.73
C MET A 226 2.12 0.18 1.59
N ASP A 227 1.87 0.87 2.70
CA ASP A 227 1.83 2.34 2.72
C ASP A 227 3.00 2.85 3.55
N GLY A 228 4.10 3.24 2.92
CA GLY A 228 5.26 3.99 3.48
C GLY A 228 5.84 3.60 4.86
N PHE A 229 5.27 2.62 5.52
CA PHE A 229 5.42 2.28 6.91
C PHE A 229 5.40 0.77 6.89
N GLU A 230 6.58 0.17 7.02
CA GLU A 230 6.82 -1.27 6.81
C GLU A 230 5.92 -2.18 7.67
N GLU A 231 5.30 -1.64 8.71
CA GLU A 231 4.43 -2.34 9.65
C GLU A 231 2.95 -2.40 9.21
N HIS A 232 2.55 -1.59 8.22
CA HIS A 232 1.18 -1.52 7.73
C HIS A 232 1.04 -2.16 6.35
N HIS A 233 0.38 -3.31 6.30
CA HIS A 233 0.12 -3.96 5.02
C HIS A 233 -1.25 -4.63 4.91
N PHE A 234 -1.79 -4.60 3.71
CA PHE A 234 -2.99 -5.33 3.32
C PHE A 234 -2.61 -6.48 2.42
N VAL A 235 -3.35 -7.59 2.51
CA VAL A 235 -3.13 -8.73 1.63
C VAL A 235 -4.42 -9.06 0.90
N ASN A 236 -4.31 -9.22 -0.41
CA ASN A 236 -5.43 -9.63 -1.23
C ASN A 236 -5.00 -10.70 -2.23
N THR A 237 -5.89 -11.65 -2.50
CA THR A 237 -5.69 -12.64 -3.57
C THR A 237 -6.42 -12.13 -4.82
N VAL A 238 -5.67 -11.66 -5.80
CA VAL A 238 -6.17 -10.96 -6.98
C VAL A 238 -6.14 -11.88 -8.19
N PRO A 239 -7.30 -12.24 -8.78
CA PRO A 239 -7.36 -12.95 -10.06
C PRO A 239 -7.06 -12.01 -11.22
N ILE A 240 -6.14 -12.42 -12.09
CA ILE A 240 -5.84 -11.72 -13.34
C ILE A 240 -6.75 -12.28 -14.44
N PHE A 241 -7.76 -11.50 -14.83
CA PHE A 241 -8.74 -11.90 -15.85
C PHE A 241 -8.22 -11.72 -17.27
N MET A 242 -8.84 -12.46 -18.21
CA MET A 242 -8.47 -12.46 -19.63
C MET A 242 -8.44 -11.06 -20.25
N THR A 243 -9.38 -10.19 -19.90
CA THR A 243 -9.43 -8.81 -20.42
C THR A 243 -8.15 -8.02 -20.12
N SER A 244 -7.58 -8.19 -18.91
CA SER A 244 -6.32 -7.57 -18.53
C SER A 244 -5.12 -8.22 -19.21
N LEU A 245 -5.14 -9.54 -19.38
CA LEU A 245 -4.09 -10.30 -20.08
C LEU A 245 -4.00 -9.89 -21.55
N GLU A 246 -5.13 -9.93 -22.27
CA GLU A 246 -5.22 -9.55 -23.67
C GLU A 246 -4.75 -8.11 -23.90
N GLU A 247 -5.10 -7.20 -23.00
CA GLU A 247 -4.68 -5.81 -23.11
C GLU A 247 -3.19 -5.64 -22.84
N ALA A 248 -2.64 -6.34 -21.83
CA ALA A 248 -1.21 -6.31 -21.53
C ALA A 248 -0.36 -6.92 -22.65
N TRP A 249 -0.91 -7.86 -23.42
CA TRP A 249 -0.25 -8.48 -24.57
C TRP A 249 -0.30 -7.66 -25.85
N LYS A 250 -1.04 -6.54 -25.90
CA LYS A 250 -1.11 -5.63 -27.05
C LYS A 250 -0.12 -4.46 -26.86
N PRO A 251 1.02 -4.42 -27.56
CA PRO A 251 1.98 -3.32 -27.41
C PRO A 251 1.42 -1.97 -27.88
N ARG A 252 0.57 -1.98 -28.91
CA ARG A 252 0.13 -0.76 -29.63
C ARG A 252 -0.96 0.05 -28.91
N SER A 253 -1.85 -0.60 -28.16
CA SER A 253 -2.96 0.09 -27.48
C SER A 253 -2.47 0.85 -26.25
N LEU A 254 -1.62 0.20 -25.45
CA LEU A 254 -0.94 0.82 -24.32
C LEU A 254 -0.11 2.03 -24.74
N LYS A 255 0.62 1.92 -25.85
CA LYS A 255 1.45 3.01 -26.36
C LYS A 255 0.63 4.25 -26.71
N LYS A 256 -0.52 4.12 -27.38
CA LYS A 256 -1.36 5.29 -27.72
C LYS A 256 -1.87 6.04 -26.51
N ILE A 257 -2.18 5.30 -25.43
CA ILE A 257 -2.70 5.88 -24.19
C ILE A 257 -1.57 6.59 -23.43
N ILE A 258 -0.37 5.98 -23.41
CA ILE A 258 0.77 6.45 -22.61
C ILE A 258 1.67 7.43 -23.39
N GLN A 259 1.65 7.45 -24.72
CA GLN A 259 2.45 8.36 -25.58
C GLN A 259 2.13 9.84 -25.37
N ILE A 260 0.98 10.17 -24.78
CA ILE A 260 0.69 11.54 -24.36
C ILE A 260 1.67 11.99 -23.25
N MET A 261 2.25 11.03 -22.53
CA MET A 261 3.05 11.23 -21.32
C MET A 261 4.52 10.81 -21.45
N VAL A 262 4.85 9.97 -22.43
CA VAL A 262 6.21 9.42 -22.61
C VAL A 262 6.87 10.04 -23.85
N PRO A 263 8.17 10.41 -23.76
CA PRO A 263 8.94 10.91 -24.90
C PRO A 263 8.81 10.05 -26.17
N ALA A 264 8.79 10.70 -27.34
CA ALA A 264 8.47 10.08 -28.63
C ALA A 264 9.44 8.96 -29.05
N ASP A 265 10.63 8.92 -28.46
CA ASP A 265 11.74 8.01 -28.71
C ASP A 265 11.68 6.70 -27.91
N ALA A 266 10.75 6.55 -26.97
CA ALA A 266 10.60 5.31 -26.20
C ALA A 266 10.21 4.11 -27.10
N LYS A 267 10.94 3.00 -26.96
CA LYS A 267 10.72 1.78 -27.76
C LYS A 267 9.32 1.20 -27.50
N PRO A 268 8.47 1.05 -28.54
CA PRO A 268 7.04 0.71 -28.43
C PRO A 268 6.69 -0.56 -27.63
N ASN A 269 7.61 -1.52 -27.53
CA ASN A 269 7.32 -2.87 -27.05
C ASN A 269 7.61 -3.08 -25.56
N HIS A 270 8.17 -2.08 -24.88
CA HIS A 270 8.59 -2.18 -23.49
C HIS A 270 8.01 -1.04 -22.68
N ILE A 271 6.68 -0.98 -22.61
CA ILE A 271 6.07 -0.13 -21.59
C ILE A 271 6.40 -0.74 -20.25
N ALA A 272 7.21 -0.03 -19.48
CA ALA A 272 7.67 -0.48 -18.18
C ALA A 272 6.51 -0.39 -17.17
N VAL A 273 6.53 -1.26 -16.16
CA VAL A 273 5.55 -1.21 -15.04
C VAL A 273 5.48 0.20 -14.44
N LEU A 274 6.63 0.87 -14.33
CA LEU A 274 6.73 2.24 -13.82
C LEU A 274 5.94 3.27 -14.66
N GLU A 275 5.95 3.15 -15.99
CA GLU A 275 5.21 4.07 -16.86
C GLU A 275 3.70 3.88 -16.70
N MET A 276 3.24 2.64 -16.50
CA MET A 276 1.84 2.35 -16.22
C MET A 276 1.41 2.91 -14.85
N ILE A 277 2.30 2.84 -13.86
CA ILE A 277 2.09 3.44 -12.54
C ILE A 277 1.98 4.96 -12.64
N ASN A 278 2.88 5.61 -13.39
CA ASN A 278 2.84 7.05 -13.61
C ASN A 278 1.52 7.46 -14.29
N PHE A 279 1.09 6.72 -15.31
CA PHE A 279 -0.20 6.95 -15.95
C PHE A 279 -1.37 6.84 -14.96
N MET A 280 -1.39 5.81 -14.10
CA MET A 280 -2.43 5.69 -13.08
C MET A 280 -2.43 6.86 -12.08
N ASN A 281 -1.27 7.30 -11.62
CA ASN A 281 -1.15 8.46 -10.72
C ASN A 281 -1.70 9.72 -11.38
N GLU A 282 -1.51 9.87 -12.68
CA GLU A 282 -1.98 11.03 -13.45
C GLU A 282 -3.49 11.00 -13.66
N LEU A 283 -4.08 9.82 -13.90
CA LEU A 283 -5.53 9.64 -13.85
C LEU A 283 -6.11 10.03 -12.48
N ILE A 284 -5.42 9.64 -11.41
CA ILE A 284 -5.83 9.98 -10.04
C ILE A 284 -5.75 11.51 -9.82
N ARG A 285 -4.63 12.16 -10.19
CA ARG A 285 -4.45 13.61 -10.07
C ARG A 285 -5.49 14.40 -10.87
N ALA A 286 -5.75 13.98 -12.10
CA ALA A 286 -6.71 14.61 -13.00
C ALA A 286 -8.17 14.51 -12.52
N ASP A 287 -8.48 13.55 -11.64
CA ASP A 287 -9.80 13.39 -11.03
C ASP A 287 -10.09 14.42 -9.93
N THR A 288 -10.27 15.68 -10.36
CA THR A 288 -10.62 16.82 -9.49
C THR A 288 -11.98 16.67 -8.82
N LYS A 289 -12.88 15.87 -9.40
CA LYS A 289 -14.23 15.59 -8.87
C LYS A 289 -14.27 14.38 -7.93
N ASN A 290 -13.12 13.75 -7.66
CA ASN A 290 -12.98 12.59 -6.78
C ASN A 290 -13.93 11.42 -7.15
N LYS A 291 -14.19 11.21 -8.44
CA LYS A 291 -14.99 10.08 -8.94
C LYS A 291 -14.34 8.72 -8.66
N LEU A 292 -13.01 8.65 -8.72
CA LEU A 292 -12.21 7.50 -8.33
C LEU A 292 -12.20 7.31 -6.81
N ARG A 293 -12.58 8.34 -6.04
CA ARG A 293 -12.58 8.34 -4.57
C ARG A 293 -11.21 7.96 -4.02
N MET A 294 -10.16 8.58 -4.54
CA MET A 294 -8.76 8.39 -4.14
C MET A 294 -8.20 9.56 -3.33
N ARG A 295 -9.05 10.55 -3.00
CA ARG A 295 -8.69 11.67 -2.12
C ARG A 295 -9.09 11.39 -0.68
N THR A 296 -8.23 11.78 0.26
CA THR A 296 -8.41 11.67 1.73
C THR A 296 -8.00 12.98 2.39
N PRO A 297 -8.44 13.30 3.62
CA PRO A 297 -7.72 14.28 4.44
C PRO A 297 -6.25 13.88 4.61
N PHE A 298 -5.33 14.84 4.58
CA PHE A 298 -3.91 14.63 4.85
C PHE A 298 -3.70 14.27 6.32
N ARG A 299 -2.88 13.25 6.60
CA ARG A 299 -2.65 12.79 7.98
C ARG A 299 -1.92 13.87 8.76
N ALA A 300 -2.22 14.01 10.05
CA ALA A 300 -1.51 14.95 10.91
C ALA A 300 0.01 14.67 10.93
N CYS A 301 0.41 13.40 10.98
CA CYS A 301 1.83 13.02 10.91
C CYS A 301 2.49 13.37 9.57
N ASP A 302 1.75 13.25 8.45
CA ASP A 302 2.27 13.65 7.14
C ASP A 302 2.34 15.19 7.04
N LYS A 303 1.36 15.92 7.60
CA LYS A 303 1.40 17.39 7.69
C LYS A 303 2.64 17.83 8.48
N SER A 304 2.83 17.29 9.69
CA SER A 304 4.00 17.61 10.54
C SER A 304 5.31 17.32 9.82
N LEU A 305 5.44 16.15 9.18
CA LEU A 305 6.63 15.81 8.41
C LEU A 305 6.93 16.86 7.33
N LEU A 306 5.92 17.31 6.59
CA LEU A 306 6.10 18.30 5.52
C LEU A 306 6.34 19.71 6.03
N ILE A 307 5.75 20.06 7.18
CA ILE A 307 6.00 21.32 7.89
C ILE A 307 7.46 21.35 8.37
N ASP A 308 7.90 20.30 9.07
CA ASP A 308 9.28 20.15 9.54
C ASP A 308 10.27 20.23 8.36
N ALA A 309 9.95 19.61 7.23
CA ALA A 309 10.73 19.72 6.00
C ALA A 309 10.84 21.14 5.44
N GLY A 310 9.87 22.01 5.70
CA GLY A 310 9.82 23.37 5.17
C GLY A 310 10.50 24.42 6.03
N TYR A 311 10.66 24.16 7.33
CA TYR A 311 11.19 25.12 8.30
C TYR A 311 12.70 25.12 8.42
N GLU A 312 13.36 24.03 8.05
CA GLU A 312 14.79 23.93 8.27
C GLU A 312 15.54 24.59 7.10
N PRO A 313 16.34 25.63 7.35
CA PRO A 313 17.10 26.31 6.32
C PRO A 313 18.27 25.47 5.79
N ASP A 314 18.62 24.41 6.51
CA ASP A 314 19.69 23.49 6.14
C ASP A 314 19.24 22.59 4.98
N PRO A 315 19.84 22.73 3.78
CA PRO A 315 19.57 21.85 2.66
C PRO A 315 19.81 20.37 3.00
N GLU A 316 20.71 20.07 3.94
CA GLU A 316 20.99 18.72 4.41
C GLU A 316 19.82 18.16 5.22
N TYR A 317 19.16 18.98 6.07
CA TYR A 317 17.96 18.57 6.79
C TYR A 317 16.73 18.44 5.90
N ILE A 318 16.52 19.36 4.94
CA ILE A 318 15.45 19.21 3.94
C ILE A 318 15.68 17.91 3.16
N GLN A 319 16.93 17.63 2.78
CA GLN A 319 17.30 16.35 2.21
C GLN A 319 17.01 15.22 3.19
N ILE A 320 17.22 15.33 4.50
CA ILE A 320 16.91 14.29 5.48
C ILE A 320 15.42 14.06 5.67
N VAL A 321 14.57 15.08 5.64
CA VAL A 321 13.12 14.91 5.80
C VAL A 321 12.50 14.40 4.50
N LEU A 322 12.94 14.93 3.36
CA LEU A 322 12.61 14.34 2.06
C LEU A 322 13.15 12.91 2.00
N ARG A 323 14.40 12.66 2.38
CA ARG A 323 14.98 11.31 2.49
C ARG A 323 14.25 10.46 3.49
N SER A 324 13.70 10.98 4.58
CA SER A 324 12.89 10.21 5.54
C SER A 324 11.55 9.82 4.92
N LYS A 325 10.99 10.66 4.05
CA LYS A 325 9.86 10.30 3.20
C LYS A 325 10.26 9.26 2.13
N LEU A 326 11.41 9.45 1.48
CA LEU A 326 11.98 8.47 0.54
C LEU A 326 12.29 7.13 1.25
N PHE A 327 12.77 7.16 2.50
CA PHE A 327 13.13 5.98 3.30
C PHE A 327 11.88 5.27 3.84
N ARG A 328 10.79 6.00 4.04
CA ARG A 328 9.48 5.43 4.34
C ARG A 328 8.94 4.65 3.14
N GLU A 329 9.14 5.16 1.93
CA GLU A 329 8.60 4.56 0.71
C GLU A 329 9.58 3.49 0.16
N PRO A 330 9.27 2.18 0.23
CA PRO A 330 10.25 1.11 -0.05
C PRO A 330 10.80 1.07 -1.49
N ILE A 331 10.22 1.88 -2.39
CA ILE A 331 10.72 2.03 -3.77
C ILE A 331 12.11 2.66 -3.82
N TYR A 332 12.39 3.62 -2.94
CA TYR A 332 13.67 4.32 -2.98
C TYR A 332 14.79 3.47 -2.40
N HIS A 333 14.48 2.54 -1.49
CA HIS A 333 15.40 1.50 -1.04
C HIS A 333 15.86 0.59 -2.17
N ALA A 334 14.93 0.11 -3.00
CA ALA A 334 15.26 -0.74 -4.15
C ALA A 334 16.13 0.00 -5.18
N HIS A 335 15.95 1.33 -5.32
CA HIS A 335 16.78 2.17 -6.18
C HIS A 335 18.20 2.36 -5.62
N VAL A 336 18.32 2.66 -4.32
CA VAL A 336 19.60 2.79 -3.59
C VAL A 336 20.39 1.48 -3.58
N LEU A 337 19.70 0.33 -3.46
CA LEU A 337 20.33 -0.99 -3.54
C LEU A 337 20.80 -1.34 -4.96
N ALA A 338 20.12 -0.83 -5.99
CA ALA A 338 20.49 -1.03 -7.39
C ALA A 338 21.62 -0.09 -7.85
N HIS A 339 21.85 1.03 -7.15
CA HIS A 339 22.86 2.05 -7.44
C HIS A 339 23.62 2.38 -6.13
N PRO A 340 24.41 1.43 -5.60
CA PRO A 340 25.07 1.57 -4.30
C PRO A 340 26.06 2.77 -4.22
N GLU A 341 26.54 3.27 -5.35
CA GLU A 341 27.29 4.52 -5.47
C GLU A 341 26.49 5.75 -5.00
N ASP A 342 25.16 5.73 -5.11
CA ASP A 342 24.27 6.76 -4.58
C ASP A 342 24.00 6.58 -3.06
N ALA A 343 24.33 5.39 -2.53
CA ALA A 343 24.20 5.05 -1.10
C ALA A 343 25.38 5.55 -0.25
N ALA A 344 26.50 5.92 -0.87
CA ALA A 344 27.76 6.27 -0.19
C ALA A 344 27.75 7.64 0.56
N SER A 345 26.59 8.26 0.73
CA SER A 345 26.41 9.45 1.58
C SER A 345 26.38 9.05 3.07
N PRO A 346 26.82 9.91 4.03
CA PRO A 346 26.94 9.67 5.48
C PRO A 346 25.64 9.34 6.25
N MET A 347 24.70 8.62 5.65
CA MET A 347 23.30 8.49 6.05
C MET A 347 23.11 7.75 7.38
N GLU A 348 23.78 6.61 7.57
CA GLU A 348 23.60 5.77 8.77
C GLU A 348 24.32 6.37 10.00
N THR A 349 25.51 6.94 9.78
CA THR A 349 26.29 7.65 10.80
C THR A 349 25.64 8.98 11.20
N TYR A 350 25.04 9.69 10.24
CA TYR A 350 24.35 10.96 10.48
C TYR A 350 23.02 10.76 11.22
N LEU A 351 22.22 9.74 10.86
CA LEU A 351 20.98 9.43 11.57
C LEU A 351 21.24 9.09 13.04
N LEU A 352 22.29 8.33 13.35
CA LEU A 352 22.71 8.05 14.73
C LEU A 352 23.21 9.31 15.46
N ALA A 353 23.93 10.19 14.77
CA ALA A 353 24.47 11.43 15.35
C ALA A 353 23.42 12.54 15.55
N HIS A 354 22.35 12.56 14.75
CA HIS A 354 21.35 13.64 14.74
C HIS A 354 19.99 13.25 15.32
N HIS A 355 19.68 11.97 15.52
CA HIS A 355 18.49 11.55 16.27
C HIS A 355 18.50 12.11 17.71
N GLY A 356 19.68 12.16 18.34
CA GLY A 356 19.84 12.78 19.66
C GLY A 356 19.63 14.30 19.65
N LYS A 357 20.02 14.98 18.56
CA LYS A 357 19.79 16.43 18.39
C LYS A 357 18.32 16.74 18.11
N TRP A 358 17.64 15.88 17.37
CA TRP A 358 16.20 16.01 17.09
C TRP A 358 15.33 15.81 18.33
N GLU A 359 15.63 14.79 19.15
CA GLU A 359 14.95 14.59 20.45
C GLU A 359 15.15 15.81 21.37
N ALA A 360 16.37 16.34 21.46
CA ALA A 360 16.68 17.51 22.27
C ALA A 360 16.01 18.80 21.76
N GLU A 361 15.94 19.03 20.44
CA GLU A 361 15.26 20.20 19.87
C GLU A 361 13.73 20.09 19.99
N LYS A 362 13.19 18.87 19.88
CA LYS A 362 11.77 18.61 20.15
C LYS A 362 11.43 18.90 21.61
N GLU A 363 12.25 18.42 22.54
CA GLU A 363 12.10 18.68 23.99
C GLU A 363 12.23 20.19 24.30
N ARG A 364 13.14 20.90 23.62
CA ARG A 364 13.27 22.36 23.68
C ARG A 364 12.04 23.10 23.14
N ARG A 365 11.44 22.64 22.05
CA ARG A 365 10.21 23.24 21.48
C ARG A 365 9.01 22.98 22.37
N GLU A 366 8.88 21.77 22.92
CA GLU A 366 7.82 21.41 23.87
C GLU A 366 7.95 22.21 25.19
N SER A 367 9.17 22.52 25.64
CA SER A 367 9.41 23.39 26.80
C SER A 367 9.14 24.87 26.52
N LEU A 368 9.42 25.37 25.31
CA LEU A 368 9.08 26.74 24.90
C LEU A 368 7.57 26.99 24.76
N VAL A 369 6.80 25.98 24.34
CA VAL A 369 5.33 26.02 24.34
C VAL A 369 4.78 26.10 25.77
N CYS A 370 5.48 25.52 26.75
CA CYS A 370 5.13 25.61 28.17
C CYS A 370 5.38 27.01 28.75
N GLU A 371 6.49 27.67 28.39
CA GLU A 371 6.81 29.02 28.89
C GLU A 371 5.85 30.10 28.35
N GLN A 372 5.37 29.98 27.12
CA GLN A 372 4.34 30.88 26.58
C GLN A 372 2.94 30.58 27.15
N CYS A 373 2.66 29.35 27.58
CA CYS A 373 1.42 28.95 28.25
C CYS A 373 1.41 29.18 29.77
N ALA A 374 2.52 29.56 30.40
CA ALA A 374 2.59 29.82 31.85
C ALA A 374 1.68 30.98 32.34
N LYS A 375 1.00 31.69 31.42
CA LYS A 375 -0.05 32.68 31.73
C LYS A 375 -1.48 32.16 31.54
N CYS A 376 -1.70 30.94 31.07
CA CYS A 376 -3.03 30.37 30.86
C CYS A 376 -3.35 29.31 31.92
N THR A 377 -4.27 29.64 32.82
CA THR A 377 -4.85 28.77 33.84
C THR A 377 -5.84 27.77 33.23
N CYS A 378 -5.36 26.75 32.55
CA CYS A 378 -6.20 25.62 32.12
C CYS A 378 -6.07 24.47 33.14
N PRO A 379 -7.19 23.92 33.66
CA PRO A 379 -7.15 22.84 34.65
C PRO A 379 -6.79 21.51 33.98
N THR A 380 -5.85 20.79 34.60
CA THR A 380 -5.40 19.43 34.27
C THR A 380 -6.48 18.38 34.46
#